data_AF-A0A6G0Y255-F1
#
_entry.id   AF-A0A6G0Y255-F1
#
_cell.length_a   1.000
_cell.length_b   1.000
_cell.length_c   1.000
_cell.angle_alpha   90.00
_cell.angle_beta   90.00
_cell.angle_gamma   90.00
#
_symmetry.space_group_name_H-M   'P 1'
#
loop_
_entity.id
_entity.type
_entity.pdbx_description
1 polymer ?
#
loop_
_entity_poly.entity_id
_entity_poly.type
_entity_poly.pdbx_seq_one_letter_code
_entity_poly.pdbx_strand_id
1 'polypeptide(L)'
;MQRGNKCVFFNCGKSKRTNNSLYLFKFPTDPERARLWLNNSVIIGILGNIDLLSETNLKNRVVCEDHFDDSNFTDERKIRLKKTAVPKHFKEESSDEESCPNAN
;
A
#
# COMPACT_ATOMS: atom_id res chain seq x y z
N MET A 1 22.11 1.80 -10.23
CA MET A 1 20.73 2.30 -10.32
C MET A 1 19.79 1.32 -9.60
N GLN A 2 19.45 1.57 -8.33
CA GLN A 2 18.58 0.67 -7.57
C GLN A 2 17.12 0.91 -8.00
N ARG A 3 16.58 -0.02 -8.80
CA ARG A 3 15.16 -0.04 -9.18
C ARG A 3 14.34 -0.30 -7.90
N GLY A 4 13.66 0.74 -7.40
CA GLY A 4 12.80 0.66 -6.22
C GLY A 4 11.59 -0.24 -6.49
N ASN A 5 11.73 -1.54 -6.23
CA ASN A 5 10.66 -2.53 -6.36
C ASN A 5 10.13 -2.99 -4.99
N LYS A 6 10.34 -2.18 -3.94
CA LYS A 6 9.91 -2.48 -2.58
C LYS A 6 8.62 -1.73 -2.29
N CYS A 7 7.70 -2.43 -1.65
CA CYS A 7 6.46 -1.86 -1.17
C CYS A 7 6.77 -0.73 -0.20
N VAL A 8 6.15 0.42 -0.44
CA VAL A 8 6.39 1.64 0.32
C VAL A 8 5.46 1.77 1.53
N PHE A 9 4.53 0.83 1.64
CA PHE A 9 3.58 0.75 2.74
C PHE A 9 4.32 0.47 4.05
N PHE A 10 3.86 1.12 5.13
CA PHE A 10 4.45 0.94 6.45
C PHE A 10 4.45 -0.54 6.86
N ASN A 11 5.58 -0.99 7.41
CA ASN A 11 5.81 -2.36 7.86
C ASN A 11 5.62 -3.48 6.81
N CYS A 12 5.52 -3.16 5.52
CA CYS A 12 5.36 -4.17 4.48
C CYS A 12 6.70 -4.67 3.96
N GLY A 13 7.52 -3.78 3.36
CA GLY A 13 8.83 -4.12 2.80
C GLY A 13 8.83 -5.18 1.67
N LYS A 14 7.65 -5.72 1.30
CA LYS A 14 7.50 -6.78 0.28
C LYS A 14 8.01 -6.27 -1.05
N SER A 15 8.79 -7.09 -1.74
CA SER A 15 9.37 -6.72 -3.03
C SER A 15 9.21 -7.85 -4.01
N LYS A 16 9.29 -7.54 -5.31
CA LYS A 16 9.24 -8.57 -6.36
C LYS A 16 10.38 -9.59 -6.23
N ARG A 17 11.48 -9.21 -5.56
CA ARG A 17 12.61 -10.11 -5.28
C ARG A 17 12.32 -11.10 -4.15
N THR A 18 11.51 -10.69 -3.17
CA THR A 18 11.16 -11.50 -2.01
C THR A 18 9.91 -12.34 -2.27
N ASN A 19 8.99 -11.82 -3.08
CA ASN A 19 7.71 -12.45 -3.40
C ASN A 19 7.45 -12.33 -4.90
N ASN A 20 7.83 -13.36 -5.66
CA ASN A 20 7.73 -13.35 -7.12
C ASN A 20 6.27 -13.41 -7.62
N SER A 21 5.35 -13.89 -6.79
CA SER A 21 3.93 -14.06 -7.12
C SER A 21 3.05 -12.85 -6.77
N LEU A 22 3.61 -11.79 -6.17
CA LEU A 22 2.83 -10.61 -5.80
C LEU A 22 2.88 -9.54 -6.89
N TYR A 23 1.72 -8.97 -7.19
CA TYR A 23 1.59 -7.81 -8.04
C TYR A 23 1.95 -6.54 -7.28
N LEU A 24 2.77 -5.73 -7.93
CA LEU A 24 3.21 -4.42 -7.45
C LEU A 24 2.65 -3.35 -8.37
N PHE A 25 1.91 -2.42 -7.80
CA PHE A 25 1.30 -1.31 -8.51
C PHE A 25 2.09 -0.04 -8.28
N LYS A 26 2.35 0.68 -9.36
CA LYS A 26 2.95 2.02 -9.30
C LYS A 26 1.90 3.03 -8.89
N PHE A 27 2.37 4.17 -8.38
CA PHE A 27 1.48 5.29 -8.09
C PHE A 27 0.73 5.73 -9.36
N PRO A 28 -0.55 6.11 -9.22
CA PRO A 28 -1.33 6.62 -10.34
C PRO A 28 -0.76 7.94 -10.84
N THR A 29 -0.94 8.22 -12.13
CA THR A 29 -0.59 9.52 -12.74
C THR A 29 -1.48 10.65 -12.21
N ASP A 30 -2.68 10.31 -11.72
CA ASP A 30 -3.62 11.26 -11.10
C ASP A 30 -3.05 11.79 -9.78
N PRO A 31 -2.73 13.10 -9.66
CA PRO A 31 -2.07 13.66 -8.48
C PRO A 31 -2.94 13.57 -7.21
N GLU A 32 -4.26 13.76 -7.34
CA GLU A 32 -5.18 13.61 -6.21
C GLU A 32 -5.19 12.18 -5.65
N ARG A 33 -5.13 11.18 -6.54
CA ARG A 33 -5.12 9.78 -6.11
C ARG A 33 -3.76 9.38 -5.58
N ALA A 34 -2.68 9.88 -6.16
CA ALA A 34 -1.34 9.71 -5.62
C ALA A 34 -1.26 10.26 -4.19
N ARG A 35 -1.89 11.42 -3.93
CA ARG A 35 -2.01 12.00 -2.59
C ARG A 35 -2.82 11.09 -1.64
N LEU A 36 -3.94 10.54 -2.08
CA LEU A 36 -4.73 9.57 -1.29
C LEU A 36 -3.93 8.31 -0.96
N TRP A 37 -3.21 7.74 -1.93
CA TRP A 37 -2.33 6.61 -1.70
C TRP A 37 -1.25 6.94 -0.68
N LEU A 38 -0.65 8.13 -0.77
CA LEU A 38 0.38 8.58 0.18
C LEU A 38 -0.19 8.77 1.59
N ASN A 39 -1.41 9.31 1.69
CA ASN A 39 -2.12 9.48 2.95
C ASN A 39 -2.44 8.14 3.61
N ASN A 40 -2.92 7.17 2.83
CA ASN A 40 -3.30 5.85 3.36
C ASN A 40 -2.10 4.94 3.65
N SER A 41 -0.98 5.12 2.96
CA SER A 41 0.23 4.31 3.16
C SER A 41 1.07 4.69 4.38
N VAL A 42 0.60 5.64 5.21
CA VAL A 42 1.28 6.18 6.41
C VAL A 42 2.67 6.76 6.10
N ILE A 43 3.02 6.91 4.83
CA ILE A 43 4.29 7.49 4.39
C ILE A 43 4.39 8.94 4.85
N ILE A 44 3.28 9.68 4.83
CA ILE A 44 3.25 11.07 5.30
C ILE A 44 3.43 11.15 6.82
N GLY A 45 2.80 10.24 7.58
CA GLY A 45 2.87 10.25 9.04
C GLY A 45 4.27 9.95 9.59
N ILE A 46 5.02 9.09 8.90
CA ILE A 46 6.35 8.66 9.37
C ILE A 46 7.48 9.50 8.77
N LEU A 47 7.38 9.90 7.51
CA LEU A 47 8.47 10.62 6.85
C LEU A 47 8.31 12.14 6.92
N GLY A 48 7.18 12.68 7.36
CA GLY A 48 6.96 14.11 7.61
C GLY A 48 7.19 15.05 6.40
N ASN A 49 7.54 14.48 5.24
CA ASN A 49 8.08 15.21 4.10
C ASN A 49 7.18 15.02 2.88
N ILE A 50 6.43 16.07 2.59
CA ILE A 50 5.62 16.23 1.37
C ILE A 50 6.51 16.19 0.09
N ASP A 51 7.81 16.42 0.24
CA ASP A 51 8.82 16.40 -0.83
C ASP A 51 8.93 15.03 -1.55
N LEU A 52 8.43 13.97 -0.90
CA LEU A 52 8.33 12.63 -1.49
C LEU A 52 7.30 12.51 -2.62
N LEU A 53 6.45 13.53 -2.81
CA LEU A 53 5.53 13.65 -3.95
C LEU A 53 6.24 14.03 -5.25
N SER A 54 7.54 14.32 -5.24
CA SER A 54 8.28 14.53 -6.48
C SER A 54 8.09 13.34 -7.42
N GLU A 55 7.72 13.60 -8.68
CA GLU A 55 7.45 12.57 -9.69
C GLU A 55 8.56 11.50 -9.77
N THR A 56 9.80 11.93 -9.59
CA THR A 56 11.00 11.09 -9.62
C THR A 56 11.03 10.08 -8.46
N ASN A 57 10.53 10.48 -7.29
CA ASN A 57 10.38 9.62 -6.13
C ASN A 57 9.18 8.67 -6.31
N LEU A 58 8.02 9.20 -6.74
CA LEU A 58 6.80 8.39 -6.96
C LEU A 58 6.98 7.31 -8.04
N LYS A 59 7.76 7.58 -9.10
CA LYS A 59 8.07 6.60 -10.17
C LYS A 59 8.79 5.35 -9.65
N ASN A 60 9.51 5.46 -8.54
CA ASN A 60 10.23 4.36 -7.89
C ASN A 60 9.47 3.79 -6.67
N ARG A 61 8.26 4.28 -6.39
CA ARG A 61 7.43 3.86 -5.28
C ARG A 61 6.36 2.90 -5.80
N VAL A 62 6.18 1.78 -5.11
CA VAL A 62 5.19 0.76 -5.48
C VAL A 62 4.44 0.25 -4.26
N VAL A 63 3.20 -0.19 -4.45
CA VAL A 63 2.35 -0.78 -3.41
C VAL A 63 1.94 -2.18 -3.86
N CYS A 64 2.01 -3.18 -2.98
CA CYS A 64 1.59 -4.54 -3.32
C CYS A 64 0.07 -4.71 -3.28
N GLU A 65 -0.43 -5.71 -4.01
CA GLU A 65 -1.86 -6.05 -4.08
C GLU A 65 -2.52 -6.28 -2.71
N ASP A 66 -1.75 -6.77 -1.74
CA ASP A 66 -2.16 -7.06 -0.35
C ASP A 66 -2.78 -5.86 0.37
N HIS A 67 -2.41 -4.63 -0.03
CA HIS A 67 -2.95 -3.41 0.55
C HIS A 67 -4.21 -2.91 -0.16
N PHE A 68 -4.73 -3.63 -1.15
CA PHE A 68 -5.96 -3.29 -1.85
C PHE A 68 -7.01 -4.38 -1.62
N ASP A 69 -8.27 -3.99 -1.42
CA ASP A 69 -9.36 -4.97 -1.51
C ASP A 69 -9.53 -5.53 -2.91
N ASP A 70 -10.02 -6.76 -2.99
CA ASP A 70 -10.38 -7.45 -4.23
C ASP A 70 -11.41 -6.64 -5.04
N SER A 71 -12.30 -5.93 -4.35
CA SER A 71 -13.26 -4.97 -4.93
C SER A 71 -12.60 -3.80 -5.67
N ASN A 72 -11.34 -3.47 -5.37
CA ASN A 72 -10.58 -2.41 -6.04
C ASN A 72 -9.93 -2.87 -7.33
N PHE A 73 -9.96 -4.16 -7.65
CA PHE A 73 -9.45 -4.67 -8.92
C PHE A 73 -10.54 -4.72 -9.98
N THR A 74 -10.14 -4.54 -11.24
CA THR A 74 -11.07 -4.62 -12.38
C THR A 74 -11.34 -6.05 -12.81
N ASP A 75 -10.50 -6.99 -12.37
CA ASP A 75 -10.43 -8.37 -12.86
C ASP A 75 -10.06 -9.28 -11.68
N GLU A 76 -10.56 -10.52 -11.68
CA GLU A 76 -10.29 -11.51 -10.62
C GLU A 76 -8.81 -11.90 -10.55
N ARG A 77 -8.08 -11.72 -11.66
CA ARG A 77 -6.63 -11.94 -11.72
C ARG A 77 -5.82 -10.87 -10.99
N LYS A 78 -6.47 -9.83 -10.46
CA LYS A 78 -5.85 -8.70 -9.72
C LYS A 78 -4.74 -8.00 -10.52
N ILE A 79 -4.76 -8.08 -11.85
CA ILE A 79 -3.69 -7.52 -12.71
C ILE A 79 -3.80 -5.99 -12.81
N ARG A 80 -5.01 -5.44 -12.66
CA ARG A 80 -5.30 -4.00 -12.82
C ARG A 80 -6.19 -3.48 -11.70
N LEU A 81 -5.79 -2.35 -11.14
CA LEU A 81 -6.58 -1.58 -10.18
C LEU A 81 -7.58 -0.69 -10.90
N LYS A 82 -8.75 -0.51 -10.29
CA LYS A 82 -9.77 0.45 -10.71
C LYS A 82 -9.24 1.88 -10.61
N LYS A 83 -9.84 2.78 -11.40
CA LYS A 83 -9.60 4.22 -11.26
C LYS A 83 -10.09 4.80 -9.93
N THR A 84 -10.80 4.05 -9.11
CA THR A 84 -11.20 4.50 -7.76
C THR A 84 -10.43 3.77 -6.67
N ALA A 85 -9.50 2.89 -7.05
CA ALA A 85 -8.75 2.07 -6.12
C ALA A 85 -7.79 2.92 -5.29
N VAL A 86 -7.92 2.79 -3.98
CA VAL A 86 -6.99 3.34 -3.00
C VAL A 86 -6.57 2.21 -2.07
N PRO A 87 -5.31 2.20 -1.58
CA PRO A 87 -4.91 1.21 -0.62
C PRO A 87 -5.67 1.41 0.69
N LYS A 88 -5.91 0.32 1.41
CA LYS A 88 -6.52 0.31 2.75
C LYS A 88 -5.73 1.24 3.66
N HIS A 89 -6.42 1.95 4.55
CA HIS A 89 -5.73 2.70 5.60
C HIS A 89 -5.05 1.69 6.53
N PHE A 90 -3.80 1.92 6.91
CA PHE A 90 -3.17 1.13 7.96
C PHE A 90 -3.98 1.34 9.23
N LYS A 91 -4.81 0.37 9.59
CA LYS A 91 -5.28 0.23 10.96
C LYS A 91 -4.17 -0.54 11.65
N GLU A 92 -3.53 0.08 12.64
CA GLU A 92 -2.86 -0.71 13.65
C GLU A 92 -3.88 -1.75 14.09
N GLU A 93 -3.63 -3.03 13.82
CA GLU A 93 -4.40 -4.09 14.43
C GLU A 93 -4.17 -3.93 15.93
N SER A 94 -5.10 -3.26 16.61
CA SER A 94 -5.36 -3.55 18.00
C SER A 94 -5.60 -5.05 18.02
N SER A 95 -4.64 -5.78 18.58
CA SER A 95 -4.84 -7.17 18.95
C SER A 95 -5.92 -7.17 20.04
N ASP A 96 -7.17 -7.11 19.62
CA ASP A 96 -8.32 -7.39 20.47
C ASP A 96 -8.48 -8.92 20.52
N GLU A 97 -7.51 -9.59 21.15
CA GLU A 97 -7.60 -10.98 21.57
C GLU A 97 -7.26 -11.04 23.06
N GLU A 98 -8.26 -10.77 23.91
CA GLU A 98 -8.63 -11.68 24.99
C GLU A 98 -10.02 -11.29 25.53
N SER A 99 -11.06 -11.78 24.84
CA SER A 99 -12.31 -12.11 25.52
C SER A 99 -12.35 -13.62 25.69
N CYS A 100 -11.81 -14.12 26.80
CA CYS A 100 -12.30 -15.38 27.34
C CYS A 100 -13.36 -15.06 28.41
N PRO A 101 -14.60 -15.55 28.27
CA PRO A 101 -15.61 -15.41 29.30
C PRO A 101 -15.27 -16.29 30.51
N ASN A 102 -15.48 -15.70 31.68
CA ASN A 102 -15.50 -16.31 33.01
C ASN A 102 -16.20 -17.68 33.06
N ALA A 103 -15.60 -18.67 33.73
CA ALA A 103 -16.26 -19.55 34.73
C ALA A 103 -15.40 -20.78 35.11
N ASN A 104 -14.85 -20.79 36.33
CA ASN A 104 -15.09 -21.82 37.35
C ASN A 104 -14.34 -21.52 38.65
#